data_AF-A0A1H9KQ00-F1
#
_entry.id   AF-A0A1H9KQ00-F1
#
_cell.length_a   1.000
_cell.length_b   1.000
_cell.length_c   1.000
_cell.angle_alpha   90.00
_cell.angle_beta   90.00
_cell.angle_gamma   90.00
#
_symmetry.space_group_name_H-M   'P 1'
#
loop_
_entity.id
_entity.type
_entity.pdbx_description
1 polymer ?
#
loop_
_entity_poly.entity_id
_entity_poly.type
_entity_poly.pdbx_seq_one_letter_code
_entity_poly.pdbx_strand_id
1 'polypeptide(L)'
;MEDMGTEEWARHWRYDRLPDTELLRARYIRHTFPQHAHDGYVLAAVTGGVEEIGLPQGVERAGAGAVVMINPEVAHTARAGVPEGWAYATLYTSSRTVAAIAAETTAIRGTAGFTEPVVHDPEAARLITEVHRAAEQGNALAADTLLRITVTRLLRRNGAALPARTVRTAGACKAARAREILLERMTEPPTLGVLAAELGTSPFSLLRAFRERYGMPPHAWLTSARVRRARRLLEEGAPPAEAAVAVGFTDQPHLGRHFRRIVGVPPGAYQRERARTYKTGREGRA
;
A
#
# COMPACT_ATOMS: atom_id res chain seq x y z
N MET A 1 -26.14 -18.88 7.81
CA MET A 1 -24.85 -19.41 7.34
C MET A 1 -24.81 -19.09 5.86
N GLU A 2 -24.44 -17.86 5.53
CA GLU A 2 -24.43 -17.37 4.14
C GLU A 2 -23.26 -18.02 3.40
N ASP A 3 -23.58 -18.53 2.21
CA ASP A 3 -22.66 -19.14 1.25
C ASP A 3 -21.61 -18.12 0.80
N MET A 4 -20.46 -18.09 1.48
CA MET A 4 -19.28 -17.29 1.10
C MET A 4 -18.49 -18.00 -0.03
N GLY A 5 -19.22 -18.53 -1.01
CA GLY A 5 -18.72 -19.32 -2.13
C GLY A 5 -17.90 -18.51 -3.11
N THR A 6 -16.84 -19.14 -3.64
CA THR A 6 -16.12 -18.98 -4.93
C THR A 6 -15.89 -17.61 -5.61
N GLU A 7 -16.55 -16.52 -5.26
CA GLU A 7 -16.46 -15.22 -5.92
C GLU A 7 -15.30 -14.34 -5.41
N GLU A 8 -14.82 -13.46 -6.29
CA GLU A 8 -13.84 -12.43 -5.94
C GLU A 8 -14.52 -11.27 -5.22
N TRP A 9 -13.98 -10.87 -4.07
CA TRP A 9 -14.48 -9.73 -3.31
C TRP A 9 -13.34 -8.95 -2.67
N ALA A 10 -13.55 -7.67 -2.45
CA ALA A 10 -12.60 -6.81 -1.76
C ALA A 10 -13.32 -5.71 -1.00
N ARG A 11 -12.87 -5.45 0.23
CA ARG A 11 -13.30 -4.34 1.06
C ARG A 11 -12.07 -3.61 1.56
N HIS A 12 -11.92 -2.36 1.14
CA HIS A 12 -10.90 -1.44 1.62
C HIS A 12 -11.59 -0.33 2.40
N TRP A 13 -11.21 -0.15 3.67
CA TRP A 13 -11.78 0.88 4.51
C TRP A 13 -10.74 1.44 5.48
N ARG A 14 -11.13 2.51 6.15
CA ARG A 14 -10.40 3.11 7.26
C ARG A 14 -11.31 3.10 8.48
N TYR A 15 -10.73 2.78 9.62
CA TYR A 15 -11.41 2.89 10.89
C TYR A 15 -10.99 4.19 11.57
N ASP A 16 -11.92 5.09 11.88
CA ASP A 16 -11.61 6.45 12.33
C ASP A 16 -10.80 6.49 13.64
N ARG A 17 -10.90 5.44 14.45
CA ARG A 17 -10.12 5.28 15.68
C ARG A 17 -8.70 4.73 15.47
N LEU A 18 -8.35 4.34 14.23
CA LEU A 18 -7.01 3.98 13.77
C LEU A 18 -6.64 4.82 12.53
N PRO A 19 -6.49 6.15 12.67
CA PRO A 19 -6.35 7.03 11.52
C PRO A 19 -5.11 6.70 10.67
N ASP A 20 -4.03 6.23 11.25
CA ASP A 20 -2.80 5.97 10.50
C ASP A 20 -2.68 4.54 9.95
N THR A 21 -3.80 3.79 9.95
CA THR A 21 -3.87 2.42 9.41
C THR A 21 -5.13 2.21 8.57
N GLU A 22 -4.95 1.82 7.31
CA GLU A 22 -6.05 1.35 6.47
C GLU A 22 -6.13 -0.17 6.47
N LEU A 23 -7.33 -0.69 6.26
CA LEU A 23 -7.64 -2.11 6.29
C LEU A 23 -8.13 -2.56 4.92
N LEU A 24 -7.59 -3.67 4.43
CA LEU A 24 -8.07 -4.34 3.23
C LEU A 24 -8.29 -5.82 3.56
N ARG A 25 -9.50 -6.30 3.34
CA ARG A 25 -9.78 -7.73 3.25
C ARG A 25 -10.25 -8.05 1.85
N ALA A 26 -9.73 -9.12 1.28
CA ALA A 26 -10.12 -9.53 -0.05
C ALA A 26 -9.92 -11.02 -0.28
N ARG A 27 -10.61 -11.50 -1.31
CA ARG A 27 -10.35 -12.74 -2.02
C ARG A 27 -10.22 -12.42 -3.50
N TYR A 28 -9.07 -12.74 -4.08
CA TYR A 28 -8.76 -12.51 -5.49
C TYR A 28 -8.41 -13.81 -6.19
N ILE A 29 -8.89 -13.97 -7.43
CA ILE A 29 -8.67 -15.15 -8.28
C ILE A 29 -7.98 -14.72 -9.58
N ARG A 30 -8.56 -13.74 -10.27
CA ARG A 30 -8.09 -13.19 -11.54
C ARG A 30 -7.44 -11.81 -11.38
N HIS A 31 -7.76 -11.09 -10.30
CA HIS A 31 -7.15 -9.80 -10.06
C HIS A 31 -5.64 -9.92 -9.89
N THR A 32 -4.90 -9.01 -10.53
CA THR A 32 -3.45 -8.90 -10.39
C THR A 32 -3.09 -7.46 -10.09
N PHE A 33 -2.30 -7.27 -9.03
CA PHE A 33 -1.69 -6.01 -8.70
C PHE A 33 -0.40 -5.89 -9.51
N PRO A 34 -0.32 -4.93 -10.46
CA PRO A 34 0.92 -4.69 -11.20
C PRO A 34 1.99 -4.14 -10.29
N GLN A 35 3.15 -3.84 -10.86
CA GLN A 35 4.22 -3.23 -10.12
C GLN A 35 3.77 -1.88 -9.55
N HIS A 36 3.74 -1.78 -8.21
CA HIS A 36 3.34 -0.60 -7.45
C HIS A 36 4.10 -0.54 -6.13
N ALA A 37 3.95 0.54 -5.38
CA ALA A 37 4.57 0.72 -4.07
C ALA A 37 3.65 1.56 -3.17
N HIS A 38 3.81 1.41 -1.85
CA HIS A 38 3.04 2.13 -0.83
C HIS A 38 3.90 3.11 -0.04
N ASP A 39 3.28 4.15 0.51
CA ASP A 39 3.94 5.15 1.38
C ASP A 39 4.20 4.60 2.80
N GLY A 40 3.40 3.62 3.22
CA GLY A 40 3.51 2.94 4.51
C GLY A 40 3.92 1.47 4.37
N TYR A 41 3.89 0.77 5.49
CA TYR A 41 4.15 -0.67 5.57
C TYR A 41 2.90 -1.44 5.17
N VAL A 42 3.09 -2.54 4.44
CA VAL A 42 2.05 -3.55 4.20
C VAL A 42 2.31 -4.70 5.14
N LEU A 43 1.34 -5.01 6.01
CA LEU A 43 1.36 -6.18 6.89
C LEU A 43 0.13 -7.03 6.57
N ALA A 44 0.32 -8.08 5.77
CA ALA A 44 -0.78 -8.90 5.27
C ALA A 44 -0.73 -10.33 5.82
N ALA A 45 -1.83 -10.79 6.38
CA ALA A 45 -2.03 -12.19 6.74
C ALA A 45 -2.72 -12.91 5.58
N VAL A 46 -2.09 -13.94 5.01
CA VAL A 46 -2.75 -14.81 4.04
C VAL A 46 -3.64 -15.78 4.81
N THR A 47 -4.95 -15.74 4.52
CA THR A 47 -5.97 -16.53 5.22
C THR A 47 -6.46 -17.72 4.39
N GLY A 48 -6.12 -17.77 3.10
CA GLY A 48 -6.47 -18.89 2.22
C GLY A 48 -5.80 -18.77 0.85
N GLY A 49 -5.61 -19.90 0.17
CA GLY A 49 -4.92 -19.96 -1.12
C GLY A 49 -3.44 -19.59 -1.01
N VAL A 50 -2.87 -19.09 -2.12
CA VAL A 50 -1.46 -18.68 -2.20
C VAL A 50 -1.34 -17.35 -2.90
N GLU A 51 -0.77 -16.36 -2.22
CA GLU A 51 -0.34 -15.11 -2.84
C GLU A 51 1.08 -15.30 -3.39
N GLU A 52 1.30 -14.89 -4.63
CA GLU A 52 2.63 -14.80 -5.22
C GLU A 52 3.03 -13.33 -5.34
N ILE A 53 4.14 -12.98 -4.69
CA ILE A 53 4.62 -11.61 -4.54
C ILE A 53 5.91 -11.45 -5.34
N GLY A 54 5.88 -10.59 -6.35
CA GLY A 54 7.08 -10.20 -7.07
C GLY A 54 7.77 -9.06 -6.36
N LEU A 55 9.04 -9.23 -5.99
CA LEU A 55 9.88 -8.26 -5.28
C LEU A 55 11.15 -7.96 -6.10
N PRO A 56 11.90 -6.90 -5.77
CA PRO A 56 13.16 -6.61 -6.46
C PRO A 56 14.17 -7.76 -6.41
N GLN A 57 14.18 -8.53 -5.32
CA GLN A 57 15.09 -9.65 -5.10
C GLN A 57 14.62 -10.99 -5.68
N GLY A 58 13.37 -11.10 -6.15
CA GLY A 58 12.83 -12.37 -6.62
C GLY A 58 11.32 -12.49 -6.44
N VAL A 59 10.82 -13.71 -6.52
CA VAL A 59 9.40 -14.03 -6.32
C VAL A 59 9.24 -14.85 -5.05
N GLU A 60 8.35 -14.41 -4.18
CA GLU A 60 7.97 -15.10 -2.95
C GLU A 60 6.56 -15.68 -3.06
N ARG A 61 6.28 -16.76 -2.33
CA ARG A 61 4.94 -17.36 -2.24
C ARG A 61 4.51 -17.48 -0.80
N ALA A 62 3.35 -16.92 -0.49
CA ALA A 62 2.76 -16.89 0.85
C ALA A 62 1.45 -17.68 0.85
N GLY A 63 1.44 -18.80 1.56
CA GLY A 63 0.22 -19.61 1.80
C GLY A 63 -0.50 -19.21 3.09
N ALA A 64 -1.63 -19.86 3.38
CA ALA A 64 -2.38 -19.63 4.61
C ALA A 64 -1.51 -19.74 5.87
N GLY A 65 -1.63 -18.77 6.78
CA GLY A 65 -0.81 -18.68 8.00
C GLY A 65 0.50 -17.93 7.82
N ALA A 66 0.86 -17.56 6.59
CA ALA A 66 1.98 -16.67 6.33
C ALA A 66 1.60 -15.19 6.54
N VAL A 67 2.60 -14.40 6.92
CA VAL A 67 2.55 -12.94 6.99
C VAL A 67 3.50 -12.37 5.94
N VAL A 68 2.95 -11.54 5.05
CA VAL A 68 3.69 -10.74 4.08
C VAL A 68 3.97 -9.36 4.69
N MET A 69 5.23 -8.94 4.65
CA MET A 69 5.72 -7.67 5.17
C MET A 69 6.44 -6.90 4.07
N ILE A 70 5.89 -5.75 3.66
CA ILE A 70 6.50 -4.92 2.62
C ILE A 70 6.84 -3.56 3.21
N ASN A 71 8.12 -3.20 3.15
CA ASN A 71 8.61 -1.91 3.60
C ASN A 71 8.12 -0.77 2.68
N PRO A 72 8.04 0.47 3.19
CA PRO A 72 7.69 1.64 2.40
C PRO A 72 8.54 1.77 1.14
N GLU A 73 7.89 2.21 0.05
CA GLU A 73 8.52 2.46 -1.25
C GLU A 73 9.23 1.24 -1.89
N VAL A 74 8.98 0.02 -1.40
CA VAL A 74 9.42 -1.21 -2.08
C VAL A 74 8.41 -1.54 -3.19
N ALA A 75 8.88 -1.50 -4.43
CA ALA A 75 8.10 -1.89 -5.59
C ALA A 75 7.80 -3.39 -5.57
N HIS A 76 6.54 -3.76 -5.71
CA HIS A 76 6.12 -5.16 -5.70
C HIS A 76 4.90 -5.40 -6.60
N THR A 77 4.67 -6.67 -6.93
CA THR A 77 3.46 -7.17 -7.59
C THR A 77 2.76 -8.18 -6.68
N ALA A 78 1.47 -8.39 -6.88
CA ALA A 78 0.74 -9.48 -6.23
C ALA A 78 -0.21 -10.15 -7.21
N ARG A 79 -0.19 -11.48 -7.24
CA ARG A 79 -1.08 -12.31 -8.07
C ARG A 79 -1.40 -13.63 -7.37
N ALA A 80 -2.38 -14.35 -7.89
CA ALA A 80 -2.67 -15.70 -7.44
C ALA A 80 -1.50 -16.62 -7.79
N GLY A 81 -1.01 -17.36 -6.78
CA GLY A 81 -0.01 -18.41 -6.95
C GLY A 81 -0.63 -19.79 -7.24
N VAL A 82 -1.95 -19.92 -7.17
CA VAL A 82 -2.73 -21.14 -7.44
C VAL A 82 -4.08 -20.79 -8.10
N PRO A 83 -4.73 -21.72 -8.83
CA PRO A 83 -5.97 -21.44 -9.57
C PRO A 83 -7.14 -20.97 -8.70
N GLU A 84 -7.18 -21.39 -7.44
CA GLU A 84 -8.24 -21.04 -6.48
C GLU A 84 -8.11 -19.60 -5.95
N GLY A 85 -7.04 -18.89 -6.33
CA GLY A 85 -6.77 -17.53 -5.88
C GLY A 85 -6.09 -17.45 -4.51
N TRP A 86 -6.20 -16.30 -3.87
CA TRP A 86 -5.78 -16.06 -2.49
C TRP A 86 -6.78 -15.18 -1.75
N ALA A 87 -6.80 -15.33 -0.44
CA ALA A 87 -7.55 -14.48 0.48
C ALA A 87 -6.61 -13.95 1.56
N TYR A 88 -6.77 -12.68 1.92
CA TYR A 88 -5.92 -12.04 2.92
C TYR A 88 -6.66 -10.99 3.76
N ALA A 89 -5.99 -10.57 4.83
CA ALA A 89 -6.31 -9.39 5.61
C ALA A 89 -5.05 -8.54 5.75
N THR A 90 -5.12 -7.28 5.36
CA THR A 90 -3.95 -6.40 5.17
C THR A 90 -4.11 -5.13 5.96
N LEU A 91 -3.08 -4.80 6.74
CA LEU A 91 -2.93 -3.53 7.42
C LEU A 91 -1.93 -2.66 6.64
N TYR A 92 -2.40 -1.55 6.08
CA TYR A 92 -1.53 -0.51 5.53
C TYR A 92 -1.22 0.51 6.63
N THR A 93 -0.08 0.36 7.29
CA THR A 93 0.26 1.15 8.48
C THR A 93 1.29 2.21 8.15
N SER A 94 1.04 3.46 8.56
CA SER A 94 1.94 4.57 8.26
C SER A 94 3.33 4.37 8.88
N SER A 95 4.36 4.97 8.26
CA SER A 95 5.71 4.95 8.82
C SER A 95 5.81 5.64 10.18
N ARG A 96 4.93 6.62 10.45
CA ARG A 96 4.86 7.30 11.75
C ARG A 96 4.46 6.33 12.85
N THR A 97 3.41 5.54 12.62
CA THR A 97 2.89 4.57 13.58
C THR A 97 3.91 3.46 13.86
N VAL A 98 4.50 2.89 12.80
CA VAL A 98 5.54 1.86 12.97
C VAL A 98 6.76 2.41 13.71
N ALA A 99 7.21 3.64 13.38
CA ALA A 99 8.34 4.28 14.07
C ALA A 99 8.06 4.53 15.55
N ALA A 100 6.86 5.01 15.90
CA ALA A 100 6.46 5.23 17.30
C ALA A 100 6.48 3.91 18.09
N ILE A 101 5.88 2.85 17.54
CA ILE A 101 5.87 1.53 18.18
C ILE A 101 7.29 0.95 18.29
N ALA A 102 8.12 1.11 17.26
CA ALA A 102 9.51 0.64 17.27
C ALA A 102 10.32 1.33 18.37
N ALA A 103 10.16 2.65 18.54
CA ALA A 103 10.85 3.44 19.55
C ALA A 103 10.48 3.02 20.99
N GLU A 104 9.23 2.63 21.22
CA GLU A 104 8.75 2.18 22.54
C GLU A 104 9.12 0.72 22.85
N THR A 105 9.20 -0.15 21.85
CA THR A 105 9.14 -1.61 22.07
C THR A 105 10.35 -2.41 21.59
N THR A 106 11.32 -1.75 20.94
CA THR A 106 12.49 -2.38 20.34
C THR A 106 13.77 -1.57 20.57
N ALA A 107 14.93 -2.17 20.30
CA ALA A 107 16.23 -1.47 20.32
C ALA A 107 16.67 -0.95 18.94
N ILE A 108 15.79 -1.01 17.92
CA ILE A 108 16.13 -0.65 16.54
C ILE A 108 16.41 0.85 16.46
N ARG A 109 17.62 1.22 16.03
CA ARG A 109 17.99 2.62 15.80
C ARG A 109 17.78 3.00 14.33
N GLY A 110 17.18 4.16 14.08
CA GLY A 110 16.89 4.64 12.73
C GLY A 110 15.53 4.20 12.22
N THR A 111 15.39 4.05 10.89
CA THR A 111 14.12 3.62 10.28
C THR A 111 13.94 2.12 10.47
N ALA A 112 12.98 1.70 11.29
CA ALA A 112 12.66 0.29 11.46
C ALA A 112 12.10 -0.32 10.16
N GLY A 113 12.37 -1.57 9.88
CA GLY A 113 11.71 -2.30 8.79
C GLY A 113 11.99 -3.78 8.86
N PHE A 114 11.43 -4.52 7.91
CA PHE A 114 11.46 -5.98 7.92
C PHE A 114 12.51 -6.51 6.94
N THR A 115 13.32 -7.47 7.38
CA THR A 115 14.36 -8.10 6.55
C THR A 115 13.83 -9.23 5.71
N GLU A 116 12.88 -9.99 6.26
CA GLU A 116 12.19 -11.07 5.57
C GLU A 116 10.84 -10.57 5.06
N PRO A 117 10.56 -10.66 3.74
CA PRO A 117 9.30 -10.18 3.18
C PRO A 117 8.14 -11.14 3.44
N VAL A 118 8.40 -12.43 3.68
CA VAL A 118 7.38 -13.44 3.95
C VAL A 118 7.87 -14.36 5.06
N VAL A 119 7.04 -14.57 6.08
CA VAL A 119 7.32 -15.52 7.16
C VAL A 119 6.08 -16.36 7.45
N HIS A 120 6.26 -17.62 7.82
CA HIS A 120 5.16 -18.43 8.33
C HIS A 120 5.00 -18.19 9.84
N ASP A 121 4.09 -17.28 10.23
CA ASP A 121 3.77 -16.96 11.64
C ASP A 121 2.24 -16.92 11.83
N PRO A 122 1.60 -18.09 12.07
CA PRO A 122 0.15 -18.19 12.22
C PRO A 122 -0.42 -17.34 13.36
N GLU A 123 0.38 -17.09 14.41
CA GLU A 123 -0.04 -16.25 15.53
C GLU A 123 -0.07 -14.77 15.11
N ALA A 124 0.96 -14.28 14.40
CA ALA A 124 0.93 -12.93 13.84
C ALA A 124 -0.17 -12.78 12.78
N ALA A 125 -0.39 -13.79 11.94
CA ALA A 125 -1.49 -13.80 10.99
C ALA A 125 -2.85 -13.69 11.71
N ARG A 126 -3.04 -14.44 12.80
CA ARG A 126 -4.24 -14.33 13.65
C ARG A 126 -4.39 -12.94 14.24
N LEU A 127 -3.33 -12.35 14.81
CA LEU A 127 -3.39 -11.00 15.37
C LEU A 127 -3.83 -9.95 14.33
N ILE A 128 -3.32 -10.03 13.10
CA ILE A 128 -3.77 -9.17 11.98
C ILE A 128 -5.28 -9.34 11.72
N THR A 129 -5.77 -10.58 11.69
CA THR A 129 -7.22 -10.81 11.50
C THR A 129 -8.07 -10.32 12.68
N GLU A 130 -7.54 -10.40 13.90
CA GLU A 130 -8.22 -9.86 15.10
C GLU A 130 -8.26 -8.33 15.11
N VAL A 131 -7.23 -7.63 14.60
CA VAL A 131 -7.29 -6.17 14.39
C VAL A 131 -8.48 -5.81 13.50
N HIS A 132 -8.65 -6.54 12.39
CA HIS A 132 -9.78 -6.34 11.49
C HIS A 132 -11.12 -6.60 12.18
N ARG A 133 -11.24 -7.71 12.91
CA ARG A 133 -12.45 -8.08 13.63
C ARG A 133 -12.83 -7.03 14.68
N ALA A 134 -11.85 -6.54 15.45
CA ALA A 134 -12.07 -5.50 16.45
C ALA A 134 -12.52 -4.18 15.82
N ALA A 135 -11.93 -3.79 14.68
CA ALA A 135 -12.35 -2.61 13.92
C ALA A 135 -13.76 -2.76 13.35
N GLU A 136 -14.11 -3.92 12.80
CA GLU A 136 -15.45 -4.24 12.29
C GLU A 136 -16.51 -4.18 13.40
N GLN A 137 -16.16 -4.55 14.62
CA GLN A 137 -17.03 -4.49 15.81
C GLN A 137 -17.08 -3.09 16.46
N GLY A 138 -16.32 -2.11 15.97
CA GLY A 138 -16.22 -0.78 16.59
C GLY A 138 -15.50 -0.79 17.95
N ASN A 139 -14.75 -1.85 18.29
CA ASN A 139 -13.99 -1.93 19.53
C ASN A 139 -12.64 -1.23 19.37
N ALA A 140 -12.65 0.10 19.55
CA ALA A 140 -11.48 0.97 19.38
C ALA A 140 -10.26 0.52 20.19
N LEU A 141 -10.46 0.24 21.47
CA LEU A 141 -9.38 -0.13 22.38
C LEU A 141 -8.74 -1.47 21.97
N ALA A 142 -9.56 -2.47 21.65
CA ALA A 142 -9.04 -3.76 21.19
C ALA A 142 -8.30 -3.61 19.85
N ALA A 143 -8.84 -2.85 18.89
CA ALA A 143 -8.21 -2.66 17.59
C ALA A 143 -6.82 -1.99 17.70
N ASP A 144 -6.71 -0.91 18.51
CA ASP A 144 -5.42 -0.22 18.74
C ASP A 144 -4.43 -1.11 19.51
N THR A 145 -4.90 -1.78 20.56
CA THR A 145 -4.07 -2.69 21.37
C THR A 145 -3.51 -3.83 20.50
N LEU A 146 -4.36 -4.47 19.71
CA LEU A 146 -3.96 -5.57 18.83
C LEU A 146 -3.02 -5.08 17.71
N LEU A 147 -3.23 -3.89 17.16
CA LEU A 147 -2.33 -3.30 16.17
C LEU A 147 -0.92 -3.12 16.77
N ARG A 148 -0.82 -2.55 17.97
CA ARG A 148 0.45 -2.37 18.68
C ARG A 148 1.13 -3.70 18.97
N ILE A 149 0.40 -4.68 19.52
CA ILE A 149 0.92 -6.03 19.78
C ILE A 149 1.44 -6.67 18.48
N THR A 150 0.67 -6.58 17.39
CA THR A 150 1.03 -7.13 16.08
C THR A 150 2.33 -6.52 15.57
N VAL A 151 2.41 -5.19 15.50
CA VAL A 151 3.60 -4.48 14.98
C VAL A 151 4.81 -4.74 15.86
N THR A 152 4.69 -4.69 17.18
CA THR A 152 5.77 -5.02 18.11
C THR A 152 6.28 -6.44 17.91
N ARG A 153 5.40 -7.43 17.77
CA ARG A 153 5.80 -8.82 17.53
C ARG A 153 6.58 -8.96 16.22
N LEU A 154 6.05 -8.40 15.14
CA LEU A 154 6.68 -8.47 13.82
C LEU A 154 8.06 -7.79 13.83
N LEU A 155 8.17 -6.62 14.46
CA LEU A 155 9.44 -5.92 14.60
C LEU A 155 10.46 -6.67 15.47
N ARG A 156 10.02 -7.29 16.58
CA ARG A 156 10.94 -8.04 17.45
C ARG A 156 11.50 -9.30 16.80
N ARG A 157 10.71 -9.95 15.94
CA ARG A 157 11.12 -11.21 15.29
C ARG A 157 11.83 -11.00 13.97
N ASN A 158 11.37 -10.03 13.18
CA ASN A 158 11.77 -9.87 11.78
C ASN A 158 12.29 -8.46 11.47
N GLY A 159 12.34 -7.59 12.48
CA GLY A 159 12.68 -6.18 12.32
C GLY A 159 14.17 -5.91 12.46
N ALA A 160 14.67 -5.01 11.61
CA ALA A 160 16.00 -4.44 11.68
C ALA A 160 15.97 -2.96 11.33
N ALA A 161 17.09 -2.28 11.53
CA ALA A 161 17.29 -0.95 10.98
C ALA A 161 17.43 -1.07 9.46
N LEU A 162 16.54 -0.43 8.70
CA LEU A 162 16.70 -0.32 7.26
C LEU A 162 17.97 0.48 6.96
N PRO A 163 18.76 0.07 5.95
CA PRO A 163 19.93 0.82 5.54
C PRO A 163 19.51 2.22 5.16
N ALA A 164 20.21 3.23 5.70
CA ALA A 164 19.98 4.60 5.31
C ALA A 164 20.14 4.71 3.79
N ARG A 165 19.07 5.13 3.09
CA ARG A 165 19.09 5.42 1.65
C ARG A 165 19.97 6.65 1.40
N THR A 166 21.27 6.45 1.46
CA THR A 166 22.25 7.45 1.05
C THR A 166 22.26 7.49 -0.46
N VAL A 167 21.88 8.63 -1.03
CA VAL A 167 21.94 8.85 -2.48
C VAL A 167 23.41 9.05 -2.84
N ARG A 168 24.12 7.95 -3.14
CA ARG A 168 25.58 7.99 -3.31
C ARG A 168 26.05 8.12 -4.76
N THR A 169 25.21 7.78 -5.73
CA THR A 169 25.59 7.81 -7.15
C THR A 169 24.92 8.96 -7.90
N ALA A 170 25.61 9.50 -8.90
CA ALA A 170 25.05 10.53 -9.79
C ALA A 170 23.73 10.06 -10.45
N GLY A 171 23.65 8.78 -10.82
CA GLY A 171 22.42 8.16 -11.33
C GLY A 171 21.29 8.20 -10.31
N ALA A 172 21.56 7.84 -9.06
CA ALA A 172 20.56 7.91 -7.99
C ALA A 172 20.11 9.35 -7.75
N CYS A 173 21.01 10.34 -7.73
CA CYS A 173 20.65 11.76 -7.62
C CYS A 173 19.71 12.20 -8.75
N LYS A 174 20.04 11.85 -10.00
CA LYS A 174 19.19 12.14 -11.16
C LYS A 174 17.82 11.48 -11.06
N ALA A 175 17.74 10.23 -10.58
CA ALA A 175 16.48 9.56 -10.34
C ALA A 175 15.62 10.26 -9.26
N ALA A 176 16.22 10.75 -8.17
CA ALA A 176 15.52 11.57 -7.18
C ALA A 176 14.97 12.86 -7.79
N ARG A 177 15.82 13.58 -8.52
CA ARG A 177 15.41 14.84 -9.13
C ARG A 177 14.33 14.63 -10.18
N ALA A 178 14.41 13.56 -10.97
CA ALA A 178 13.36 13.15 -11.88
C ALA A 178 12.02 12.90 -11.16
N ARG A 179 12.04 12.20 -10.02
CA ARG A 179 10.85 11.96 -9.19
C ARG A 179 10.24 13.29 -8.71
N GLU A 180 11.06 14.23 -8.25
CA GLU A 180 10.61 15.56 -7.82
C GLU A 180 9.92 16.31 -8.96
N ILE A 181 10.55 16.38 -10.14
CA ILE A 181 9.97 17.03 -11.32
C ILE A 181 8.66 16.36 -11.73
N LEU A 182 8.57 15.03 -11.69
CA LEU A 182 7.34 14.30 -12.02
C LEU A 182 6.22 14.54 -11.01
N LEU A 183 6.54 14.81 -9.74
CA LEU A 183 5.55 15.20 -8.74
C LEU A 183 5.09 16.65 -8.93
N GLU A 184 6.03 17.57 -9.18
CA GLU A 184 5.75 18.99 -9.43
C GLU A 184 4.89 19.17 -10.69
N ARG A 185 5.20 18.42 -11.75
CA ARG A 185 4.52 18.46 -13.06
C ARG A 185 3.64 17.22 -13.25
N MET A 186 2.93 16.80 -12.21
CA MET A 186 2.15 15.55 -12.23
C MET A 186 1.03 15.54 -13.26
N THR A 187 0.37 16.69 -13.52
CA THR A 187 -0.72 16.80 -14.48
C THR A 187 -0.22 16.78 -15.92
N GLU A 188 0.88 17.48 -16.18
CA GLU A 188 1.53 17.61 -17.49
C GLU A 188 3.02 17.25 -17.39
N PRO A 189 3.35 15.95 -17.30
CA PRO A 189 4.72 15.50 -17.11
C PRO A 189 5.54 15.67 -18.39
N PRO A 190 6.83 16.03 -18.31
CA PRO A 190 7.70 16.08 -19.48
C PRO A 190 7.88 14.69 -20.10
N THR A 191 8.22 14.65 -21.39
CA THR A 191 8.66 13.40 -22.02
C THR A 191 9.96 12.90 -21.37
N LEU A 192 10.27 11.60 -21.51
CA LEU A 192 11.53 11.06 -20.99
C LEU A 192 12.75 11.77 -21.58
N GLY A 193 12.69 12.19 -22.85
CA GLY A 193 13.75 12.94 -23.52
C GLY A 193 13.99 14.31 -22.89
N VAL A 194 12.92 15.07 -22.67
CA VAL A 194 12.98 16.39 -22.02
C VAL A 194 13.48 16.25 -20.58
N LEU A 195 12.93 15.29 -19.82
CA LEU A 195 13.34 15.04 -18.45
C LEU A 195 14.82 14.64 -18.35
N ALA A 196 15.31 13.83 -19.28
CA ALA A 196 16.71 13.44 -19.32
C ALA A 196 17.64 14.61 -19.69
N ALA A 197 17.22 15.46 -20.63
CA ALA A 197 17.95 16.67 -21.02
C ALA A 197 18.05 17.68 -19.85
N GLU A 198 16.94 17.94 -19.15
CA GLU A 198 16.92 18.80 -17.94
C GLU A 198 17.88 18.30 -16.85
N LEU A 199 18.14 16.99 -16.80
CA LEU A 199 19.03 16.36 -15.82
C LEU A 199 20.43 16.05 -16.35
N GLY A 200 20.77 16.52 -17.55
CA GLY A 200 22.07 16.30 -18.18
C GLY A 200 22.41 14.81 -18.31
N THR A 201 21.48 13.99 -18.82
CA THR A 201 21.70 12.55 -19.02
C THR A 201 20.97 12.01 -20.25
N SER A 202 21.26 10.76 -20.63
CA SER A 202 20.54 10.10 -21.72
C SER A 202 19.21 9.51 -21.21
N PRO A 203 18.17 9.39 -22.06
CA PRO A 203 16.92 8.74 -21.69
C PRO A 203 17.09 7.32 -21.12
N PHE A 204 17.99 6.52 -21.72
CA PHE A 204 18.27 5.15 -21.26
C PHE A 204 18.98 5.13 -19.91
N SER A 205 19.95 6.04 -19.69
CA SER A 205 20.63 6.18 -18.40
C SER A 205 19.65 6.58 -17.29
N LEU A 206 18.74 7.52 -17.58
CA LEU A 206 17.71 7.93 -16.63
C LEU A 206 16.74 6.78 -16.34
N LEU A 207 16.25 6.09 -17.37
CA LEU A 207 15.36 4.94 -17.21
C LEU A 207 15.98 3.85 -16.33
N ARG A 208 17.25 3.51 -16.58
CA ARG A 208 17.99 2.53 -15.79
C ARG A 208 18.14 2.98 -14.34
N ALA A 209 18.64 4.19 -14.11
CA ALA A 209 18.85 4.72 -12.77
C ALA A 209 17.53 4.83 -11.97
N PHE A 210 16.43 5.18 -12.64
CA PHE A 210 15.11 5.26 -12.02
C PHE A 210 14.60 3.87 -11.63
N ARG A 211 14.75 2.87 -12.49
CA ARG A 211 14.38 1.47 -12.20
C ARG A 211 15.23 0.88 -11.08
N GLU A 212 16.54 1.13 -11.09
CA GLU A 212 17.45 0.69 -10.02
C GLU A 212 17.07 1.30 -8.67
N ARG A 213 16.62 2.56 -8.64
CA ARG A 213 16.27 3.25 -7.40
C ARG A 213 14.86 2.93 -6.89
N TYR A 214 13.86 2.89 -7.77
CA TYR A 214 12.44 2.82 -7.41
C TYR A 214 11.78 1.51 -7.83
N GLY A 215 12.54 0.57 -8.40
CA GLY A 215 12.07 -0.74 -8.85
C GLY A 215 11.23 -0.72 -10.14
N MET A 216 10.78 0.44 -10.62
CA MET A 216 9.86 0.56 -11.75
C MET A 216 10.20 1.74 -12.68
N PRO A 217 9.74 1.76 -13.94
CA PRO A 217 9.94 2.88 -14.85
C PRO A 217 9.24 4.18 -14.41
N PRO A 218 9.72 5.36 -14.83
CA PRO A 218 9.14 6.66 -14.47
C PRO A 218 7.63 6.78 -14.71
N HIS A 219 7.13 6.29 -15.84
CA HIS A 219 5.70 6.35 -16.17
C HIS A 219 4.84 5.49 -15.22
N ALA A 220 5.27 4.25 -14.91
CA ALA A 220 4.56 3.38 -13.97
C ALA A 220 4.58 3.97 -12.55
N TRP A 221 5.70 4.57 -12.17
CA TRP A 221 5.84 5.28 -10.91
C TRP A 221 4.89 6.48 -10.81
N LEU A 222 4.84 7.32 -11.86
CA LEU A 222 3.96 8.49 -11.90
C LEU A 222 2.49 8.08 -11.81
N THR A 223 2.06 7.06 -12.56
CA THR A 223 0.69 6.54 -12.47
C THR A 223 0.35 6.08 -11.05
N SER A 224 1.27 5.40 -10.36
CA SER A 224 1.10 5.02 -8.95
C SER A 224 1.05 6.24 -8.01
N ALA A 225 1.85 7.27 -8.29
CA ALA A 225 1.82 8.54 -7.55
C ALA A 225 0.49 9.30 -7.73
N ARG A 226 -0.05 9.32 -8.96
CA ARG A 226 -1.36 9.90 -9.29
C ARG A 226 -2.48 9.18 -8.54
N VAL A 227 -2.47 7.85 -8.52
CA VAL A 227 -3.45 7.08 -7.73
C VAL A 227 -3.36 7.38 -6.24
N ARG A 228 -2.14 7.44 -5.66
CA ARG A 228 -1.95 7.84 -4.25
C ARG A 228 -2.49 9.25 -3.96
N ARG A 229 -2.26 10.22 -4.85
CA ARG A 229 -2.82 11.57 -4.68
C ARG A 229 -4.34 11.58 -4.83
N ALA A 230 -4.89 10.86 -5.80
CA ALA A 230 -6.34 10.73 -5.99
C ALA A 230 -6.99 10.11 -4.76
N ARG A 231 -6.35 9.10 -4.15
CA ARG A 231 -6.78 8.50 -2.88
C ARG A 231 -6.94 9.56 -1.80
N ARG A 232 -5.91 10.39 -1.57
CA ARG A 232 -5.96 11.50 -0.60
C ARG A 232 -7.09 12.50 -0.90
N LEU A 233 -7.30 12.86 -2.17
CA LEU A 233 -8.40 13.75 -2.55
C LEU A 233 -9.78 13.14 -2.26
N LEU A 234 -9.96 11.84 -2.53
CA LEU A 234 -11.19 11.11 -2.20
C LEU A 234 -11.38 11.02 -0.68
N GLU A 235 -10.30 10.81 0.09
CA GLU A 235 -10.29 10.85 1.55
C GLU A 235 -10.71 12.23 2.07
N GLU A 236 -10.31 13.31 1.41
CA GLU A 236 -10.70 14.70 1.71
C GLU A 236 -12.15 15.01 1.29
N GLY A 237 -12.76 14.17 0.44
CA GLY A 237 -14.16 14.27 0.02
C GLY A 237 -14.37 14.76 -1.42
N ALA A 238 -13.31 14.92 -2.20
CA ALA A 238 -13.42 15.32 -3.60
C ALA A 238 -14.23 14.30 -4.42
N PRO A 239 -15.09 14.73 -5.37
CA PRO A 239 -15.73 13.84 -6.33
C PRO A 239 -14.69 13.08 -7.18
N PRO A 240 -14.93 11.81 -7.56
CA PRO A 240 -13.97 11.04 -8.37
C PRO A 240 -13.59 11.68 -9.71
N ALA A 241 -14.48 12.45 -10.32
CA ALA A 241 -14.18 13.18 -11.55
C ALA A 241 -13.18 14.32 -11.32
N GLU A 242 -13.37 15.12 -10.28
CA GLU A 242 -12.45 16.19 -9.90
C GLU A 242 -11.09 15.63 -9.48
N ALA A 243 -11.09 14.55 -8.70
CA ALA A 243 -9.87 13.86 -8.30
C ALA A 243 -9.08 13.33 -9.51
N ALA A 244 -9.76 12.88 -10.59
CA ALA A 244 -9.09 12.42 -11.80
C ALA A 244 -8.35 13.55 -12.52
N VAL A 245 -9.01 14.69 -12.72
CA VAL A 245 -8.42 15.87 -13.39
C VAL A 245 -7.28 16.45 -12.55
N ALA A 246 -7.49 16.60 -11.24
CA ALA A 246 -6.52 17.19 -10.32
C ALA A 246 -5.17 16.43 -10.25
N VAL A 247 -5.15 15.15 -10.63
CA VAL A 247 -3.92 14.34 -10.64
C VAL A 247 -3.44 14.02 -12.05
N GLY A 248 -4.08 14.52 -13.11
CA GLY A 248 -3.63 14.31 -14.48
C GLY A 248 -4.07 13.01 -15.14
N PHE A 249 -5.19 12.41 -14.70
CA PHE A 249 -5.91 11.44 -15.53
C PHE A 249 -6.83 12.18 -16.51
N THR A 250 -6.98 11.61 -17.70
CA THR A 250 -7.83 12.17 -18.78
C THR A 250 -9.29 12.32 -18.35
N ASP A 251 -9.81 11.35 -17.62
CA ASP A 251 -11.19 11.31 -17.17
C ASP A 251 -11.36 10.36 -15.95
N GLN A 252 -12.56 10.38 -15.37
CA GLN A 252 -12.92 9.49 -14.26
C GLN A 252 -12.80 8.00 -14.61
N PRO A 253 -13.27 7.49 -15.78
CA PRO A 253 -13.03 6.10 -16.17
C PRO A 253 -11.55 5.70 -16.18
N HIS A 254 -10.67 6.58 -16.65
CA HIS A 254 -9.23 6.37 -16.70
C HIS A 254 -8.63 6.25 -15.28
N LEU A 255 -8.99 7.17 -14.38
CA LEU A 255 -8.67 7.02 -12.95
C LEU A 255 -9.23 5.70 -12.42
N GLY A 256 -10.49 5.38 -12.69
CA GLY A 256 -11.17 4.20 -12.18
C GLY A 256 -10.46 2.89 -12.53
N ARG A 257 -9.96 2.75 -13.77
CA ARG A 257 -9.18 1.58 -14.20
C ARG A 257 -7.87 1.45 -13.42
N HIS A 258 -7.09 2.52 -13.32
CA HIS A 258 -5.81 2.49 -12.60
C HIS A 258 -5.97 2.34 -11.09
N PHE A 259 -6.96 3.03 -10.52
CA PHE A 259 -7.26 2.97 -9.10
C PHE A 259 -7.67 1.56 -8.70
N ARG A 260 -8.62 0.91 -9.42
CA ARG A 260 -8.98 -0.48 -9.12
C ARG A 260 -7.79 -1.43 -9.25
N ARG A 261 -6.93 -1.22 -10.25
CA ARG A 261 -5.75 -2.06 -10.51
C ARG A 261 -4.65 -1.92 -9.44
N ILE A 262 -4.54 -0.77 -8.78
CA ILE A 262 -3.49 -0.49 -7.78
C ILE A 262 -4.01 -0.60 -6.34
N VAL A 263 -5.26 -0.20 -6.08
CA VAL A 263 -5.88 -0.17 -4.76
C VAL A 263 -6.76 -1.40 -4.50
N GLY A 264 -7.13 -2.14 -5.54
CA GLY A 264 -7.94 -3.36 -5.42
C GLY A 264 -9.46 -3.12 -5.39
N VAL A 265 -9.90 -1.87 -5.18
CA VAL A 265 -11.32 -1.45 -5.21
C VAL A 265 -11.53 -0.21 -6.10
N PRO A 266 -12.73 0.02 -6.66
CA PRO A 266 -13.02 1.25 -7.41
C PRO A 266 -13.03 2.53 -6.53
N PRO A 267 -12.73 3.72 -7.08
CA PRO A 267 -12.73 4.99 -6.33
C PRO A 267 -14.02 5.26 -5.52
N GLY A 268 -15.18 5.02 -6.14
CA GLY A 268 -16.46 5.24 -5.48
C GLY A 268 -16.73 4.26 -4.32
N ALA A 269 -16.23 3.02 -4.41
CA ALA A 269 -16.33 2.06 -3.30
C ALA A 269 -15.43 2.49 -2.13
N TYR A 270 -14.20 2.89 -2.45
CA TYR A 270 -13.24 3.43 -1.48
C TYR A 270 -13.81 4.65 -0.74
N GLN A 271 -14.41 5.61 -1.47
CA GLN A 271 -15.01 6.81 -0.87
C GLN A 271 -16.26 6.49 -0.01
N ARG A 272 -17.10 5.53 -0.41
CA ARG A 272 -18.31 5.15 0.35
C ARG A 272 -17.99 4.49 1.68
N GLU A 273 -16.95 3.67 1.76
CA GLU A 273 -16.55 3.07 3.04
C GLU A 273 -16.15 4.15 4.05
N ARG A 274 -15.54 5.27 3.63
CA ARG A 274 -15.36 6.45 4.50
C ARG A 274 -16.70 7.05 4.94
N ALA A 275 -17.63 7.27 4.02
CA ALA A 275 -18.93 7.89 4.33
C ALA A 275 -19.76 7.06 5.33
N ARG A 276 -19.54 5.74 5.38
CA ARG A 276 -20.15 4.85 6.38
C ARG A 276 -19.55 5.01 7.78
N THR A 277 -18.26 5.34 7.88
CA THR A 277 -17.59 5.59 9.17
C THR A 277 -18.00 6.91 9.82
N TYR A 278 -18.37 7.92 9.02
CA TYR A 278 -18.80 9.25 9.50
C TYR A 278 -20.24 9.35 10.01
N LYS A 279 -21.08 8.31 9.90
CA LYS A 279 -22.44 8.35 10.47
C LYS A 279 -22.42 8.06 11.98
N THR A 280 -21.91 8.99 12.76
CA THR A 280 -22.24 9.13 14.18
C THR A 280 -23.05 10.42 14.37
N GLY A 281 -24.24 10.29 14.95
CA GLY A 281 -25.10 11.42 15.34
C GLY A 281 -26.30 11.66 14.43
N ARG A 282 -27.35 10.83 14.55
CA ARG A 282 -28.71 11.34 14.33
C ARG A 282 -29.14 11.96 15.67
N GLU A 283 -28.76 13.22 15.88
CA GLU A 283 -29.37 14.04 16.91
C GLU A 283 -30.84 14.27 16.55
N GLY A 284 -31.72 13.98 17.52
CA GLY A 284 -33.01 14.63 17.71
C GLY A 284 -34.08 14.45 16.63
N ARG A 285 -35.18 13.81 17.02
CA ARG A 285 -36.44 14.56 17.16
C ARG A 285 -37.25 13.96 18.31
N ALA A 286 -37.75 14.89 19.12
CA ALA A 286 -38.59 14.74 20.29
C ALA A 286 -39.89 13.99 20.01
#